data_AF-A0A968GND5-F1
#
_entry.id   AF-A0A968GND5-F1
#
_cell.length_a   1.000
_cell.length_b   1.000
_cell.length_c   1.000
_cell.angle_alpha   90.00
_cell.angle_beta   90.00
_cell.angle_gamma   90.00
#
_symmetry.space_group_name_H-M   'P 1'
#
loop_
_entity.id
_entity.type
_entity.pdbx_description
1 polymer ?
#
loop_
_entity_poly.entity_id
_entity_poly.type
_entity_poly.pdbx_seq_one_letter_code
_entity_poly.pdbx_strand_id
1 'polypeptide(L)'
;MHVSRCHSSNQWTVRMHSLFAYQEIAVSKTAFRFISFMAVLALTLGGNFTAMASTASDTLETEHQSQTLNSNTYYVSLTGSDSNPGSITAPFRTFAKAVSILKAGDTLQVMPGTYTETLTISTAGTAAAPVKVTGDGAILNMQGAKQNGITISGTYINVSGFEVMGATDFGILVIGRNITVENNTVHDNVTRNGVGTCGLSSSWGSAVKIKADAEVANIRNNTVYDNCGEGIVVTRGLTATVENNTVYDNFGVNIYIDNSPFVTVRNNLIYCTGTHLRDGNRATGIALGEEFYPGWGAQLHDILVSGNIVKDCRTGIAAFESNVGGTLTNVTMSNNNVPSGEKRSVSLQTLTNQNVQVSNNTLFNPVYILQTAGVTLAGNIITNAEPDSIFADVSNTYWARPQIEQLHTSGITGGCNTNPLKYCPDSVVTRAQMAIFLLKGIHGADYTPPAVGGSTGFNDIPAGYWAATWIKQFAKEGITGGCGGGNFCPDHPVTRAQMAVFLLKARYGSTYVPPAVGNNTGFNDVPASHWAAAWVKQLAKEGITGGCGGGNFCPDGPVTRAQMAVFLVNIFGL
;
A
#
# COMPACT_ATOMS: atom_id res chain seq x y z
N MET A 1 -6.97 51.88 46.25
CA MET A 1 -8.36 51.37 46.25
C MET A 1 -9.28 52.57 46.06
N HIS A 2 -9.93 52.68 44.92
CA HIS A 2 -11.11 53.52 44.73
C HIS A 2 -12.03 52.75 43.77
N VAL A 3 -13.29 52.57 44.16
CA VAL A 3 -14.30 51.88 43.36
C VAL A 3 -15.44 52.86 43.11
N SER A 4 -15.68 53.18 41.84
CA SER A 4 -16.91 53.82 41.39
C SER A 4 -17.58 52.94 40.34
N ARG A 5 -18.88 52.72 40.50
CA ARG A 5 -19.73 51.88 39.65
C ARG A 5 -20.05 52.59 38.33
N CYS A 6 -19.93 51.88 37.21
CA CYS A 6 -20.64 52.20 35.97
C CYS A 6 -21.29 50.92 35.39
N HIS A 7 -22.52 51.07 34.90
CA HIS A 7 -23.40 49.99 34.46
C HIS A 7 -22.97 49.34 33.12
N SER A 8 -23.39 48.08 32.96
CA SER A 8 -23.45 47.26 31.74
C SER A 8 -22.13 46.87 31.06
N SER A 9 -21.52 45.78 31.53
CA SER A 9 -20.97 44.64 30.74
C SER A 9 -20.02 43.84 31.62
N ASN A 10 -20.12 42.50 31.61
CA ASN A 10 -19.36 41.59 32.47
C ASN A 10 -17.89 41.44 32.04
N GLN A 11 -17.07 42.49 32.18
CA GLN A 11 -15.61 42.36 32.18
C GLN A 11 -14.98 43.30 33.22
N TRP A 12 -14.20 42.72 34.15
CA TRP A 12 -13.35 43.48 35.08
C TRP A 12 -11.94 43.57 34.50
N THR A 13 -11.45 44.78 34.26
CA THR A 13 -10.03 45.05 33.97
C THR A 13 -9.40 45.77 35.16
N VAL A 14 -8.33 45.21 35.73
CA VAL A 14 -7.47 45.89 36.71
C VAL A 14 -6.21 46.33 35.96
N ARG A 15 -6.01 47.65 35.78
CA ARG A 15 -4.72 48.20 35.32
C ARG A 15 -3.83 48.48 36.53
N MET A 16 -2.73 47.75 36.66
CA MET A 16 -1.55 48.19 37.42
C MET A 16 -0.56 48.83 36.44
N HIS A 17 -0.19 50.09 36.69
CA HIS A 17 0.95 50.72 36.03
C HIS A 17 2.20 50.44 36.87
N SER A 18 3.08 49.56 36.39
CA SER A 18 4.53 49.71 36.53
C SER A 18 5.26 48.57 35.80
N LEU A 19 5.98 48.95 34.74
CA LEU A 19 7.25 48.38 34.24
C LEU A 19 7.53 46.90 34.57
N PHE A 20 7.23 46.00 33.63
CA PHE A 20 8.10 44.94 33.08
C PHE A 20 7.30 44.16 32.02
N ALA A 21 7.99 43.67 31.00
CA ALA A 21 7.44 43.16 29.74
C ALA A 21 6.46 41.97 29.91
N TYR A 22 5.42 41.97 29.08
CA TYR A 22 4.47 40.86 28.91
C TYR A 22 5.17 39.62 28.32
N GLN A 23 5.10 38.50 29.03
CA GLN A 23 5.05 37.17 28.43
C GLN A 23 3.79 36.51 29.00
N GLU A 24 2.80 36.20 28.15
CA GLU A 24 1.59 35.50 28.58
C GLU A 24 1.96 34.09 29.05
N ILE A 25 1.94 33.88 30.36
CA ILE A 25 2.07 32.56 30.97
C ILE A 25 0.66 31.95 31.01
N ALA A 26 0.45 30.90 30.21
CA ALA A 26 -0.76 30.09 30.30
C ALA A 26 -0.74 29.26 31.60
N VAL A 27 -1.33 29.80 32.68
CA VAL A 27 -1.53 29.06 33.93
C VAL A 27 -2.77 28.17 33.79
N SER A 28 -2.64 26.89 34.13
CA SER A 28 -3.76 25.94 34.11
C SER A 28 -4.95 26.42 34.96
N LYS A 29 -6.19 26.23 34.47
CA LYS A 29 -7.45 26.56 35.16
C LYS A 29 -7.55 26.00 36.59
N THR A 30 -6.80 24.95 36.89
CA THR A 30 -6.75 24.30 38.20
C THR A 30 -5.93 25.10 39.22
N ALA A 31 -4.82 25.69 38.80
CA ALA A 31 -3.95 26.51 39.65
C ALA A 31 -4.59 27.87 39.98
N PHE A 32 -5.30 28.48 39.01
CA PHE A 32 -6.03 29.73 39.24
C PHE A 32 -7.19 29.56 40.24
N ARG A 33 -7.86 28.40 40.22
CA ARG A 33 -8.91 28.05 41.20
C ARG A 33 -8.34 27.81 42.60
N PHE A 34 -7.15 27.22 42.72
CA PHE A 34 -6.48 26.96 44.00
C PHE A 34 -6.01 28.26 44.70
N ILE A 35 -5.42 29.18 43.93
CA ILE A 35 -4.96 30.48 44.44
C ILE A 35 -6.15 31.37 44.84
N SER A 36 -7.24 31.32 44.06
CA SER A 36 -8.49 32.05 44.38
C SER A 36 -9.18 31.52 45.64
N PHE A 37 -9.12 30.20 45.90
CA PHE A 37 -9.70 29.58 47.08
C PHE A 37 -8.89 29.87 48.36
N MET A 38 -7.55 29.88 48.25
CA MET A 38 -6.64 30.23 49.35
C MET A 38 -6.68 31.71 49.71
N ALA A 39 -6.81 32.61 48.74
CA ALA A 39 -6.94 34.05 48.99
C ALA A 39 -8.24 34.39 49.75
N VAL A 40 -9.35 33.71 49.43
CA VAL A 40 -10.64 33.86 50.11
C VAL A 40 -10.60 33.28 51.54
N LEU A 41 -9.81 32.22 51.77
CA LEU A 41 -9.60 31.63 53.10
C LEU A 41 -8.68 32.46 54.01
N ALA A 42 -7.68 33.15 53.44
CA ALA A 42 -6.79 34.05 54.18
C ALA A 42 -7.49 35.35 54.61
N LEU A 43 -8.43 35.85 53.80
CA LEU A 43 -9.24 37.03 54.09
C LEU A 43 -10.28 36.82 55.22
N THR A 44 -10.62 35.58 55.55
CA THR A 44 -11.61 35.25 56.60
C THR A 44 -10.99 34.89 57.96
N LEU A 45 -9.68 34.65 58.04
CA LEU A 45 -9.01 34.16 59.26
C LEU A 45 -7.88 35.06 59.80
N GLY A 46 -7.65 36.23 59.21
CA GLY A 46 -6.74 37.25 59.78
C GLY A 46 -5.25 36.87 59.80
N GLY A 47 -4.82 35.93 58.95
CA GLY A 47 -3.42 35.51 58.84
C GLY A 47 -2.54 36.47 58.02
N ASN A 48 -1.27 36.61 58.42
CA ASN A 48 -0.27 37.44 57.73
C ASN A 48 0.06 36.87 56.33
N PHE A 49 -0.29 37.63 55.29
CA PHE A 49 -0.10 37.29 53.87
C PHE A 49 1.37 37.04 53.47
N THR A 50 2.33 37.66 54.17
CA THR A 50 3.76 37.61 53.83
C THR A 50 4.41 36.25 54.09
N ALA A 51 3.96 35.49 55.10
CA ALA A 51 4.51 34.18 55.40
C ALA A 51 4.03 33.09 54.41
N MET A 52 2.76 33.15 54.00
CA MET A 52 2.19 32.19 53.03
C MET A 52 2.63 32.46 51.59
N ALA A 53 2.83 33.72 51.21
CA ALA A 53 3.39 34.08 49.91
C ALA A 53 4.87 33.68 49.79
N SER A 54 5.64 33.77 50.88
CA SER A 54 7.01 33.26 50.95
C SER A 54 7.07 31.75 50.77
N THR A 55 6.23 30.97 51.47
CA THR A 55 6.22 29.51 51.29
C THR A 55 5.68 29.08 49.93
N ALA A 56 4.71 29.80 49.36
CA ALA A 56 4.20 29.53 48.01
C ALA A 56 5.25 29.89 46.94
N SER A 57 5.98 30.99 47.13
CA SER A 57 7.10 31.39 46.28
C SER A 57 8.29 30.45 46.42
N ASP A 58 8.59 29.92 47.60
CA ASP A 58 9.63 28.90 47.81
C ASP A 58 9.22 27.58 47.16
N THR A 59 7.96 27.13 47.29
CA THR A 59 7.48 25.94 46.57
C THR A 59 7.43 26.15 45.05
N LEU A 60 7.13 27.36 44.58
CA LEU A 60 7.15 27.71 43.17
C LEU A 60 8.58 27.87 42.65
N GLU A 61 9.53 28.42 43.41
CA GLU A 61 10.95 28.45 43.06
C GLU A 61 11.58 27.05 43.14
N THR A 62 11.07 26.15 43.99
CA THR A 62 11.49 24.74 44.04
C THR A 62 10.90 23.92 42.88
N GLU A 63 9.68 24.22 42.40
CA GLU A 63 9.11 23.63 41.16
C GLU A 63 9.66 24.30 39.88
N HIS A 64 10.17 25.53 39.98
CA HIS A 64 10.69 26.32 38.85
C HIS A 64 12.22 26.50 38.88
N GLN A 65 12.94 25.75 39.73
CA GLN A 65 14.26 25.27 39.36
C GLN A 65 14.06 24.27 38.23
N SER A 66 14.02 24.82 37.02
CA SER A 66 14.40 24.10 35.82
C SER A 66 15.65 23.30 36.14
N GLN A 67 15.49 22.00 36.36
CA GLN A 67 16.57 21.09 36.02
C GLN A 67 16.85 21.41 34.56
N THR A 68 17.93 22.13 34.32
CA THR A 68 18.70 21.94 33.09
C THR A 68 19.03 20.45 33.07
N LEU A 69 18.10 19.64 32.56
CA LEU A 69 18.36 18.27 32.16
C LEU A 69 19.44 18.43 31.09
N ASN A 70 20.70 18.26 31.51
CA ASN A 70 21.81 18.11 30.60
C ASN A 70 21.48 16.86 29.77
N SER A 71 20.85 17.07 28.62
CA SER A 71 20.59 16.04 27.62
C SER A 71 21.94 15.55 27.15
N ASN A 72 22.32 14.35 27.57
CA ASN A 72 23.57 13.75 27.12
C ASN A 72 23.33 13.11 25.75
N THR A 73 24.31 13.23 24.87
CA THR A 73 24.32 12.48 23.62
C THR A 73 25.34 11.35 23.74
N TYR A 74 24.87 10.13 23.59
CA TYR A 74 25.69 8.93 23.58
C TYR A 74 25.77 8.35 22.17
N TYR A 75 26.89 7.72 21.86
CA TYR A 75 27.18 7.22 20.53
C TYR A 75 27.44 5.71 20.52
N VAL A 76 26.94 5.04 19.49
CA VAL A 76 27.24 3.63 19.18
C VAL A 76 27.91 3.52 17.82
N SER A 77 28.98 2.74 17.72
CA SER A 77 29.73 2.53 16.47
C SER A 77 30.23 1.09 16.34
N LEU A 78 30.43 0.64 15.09
CA LEU A 78 30.98 -0.68 14.79
C LEU A 78 32.41 -0.89 15.31
N THR A 79 33.16 0.17 15.56
CA THR A 79 34.53 0.14 16.08
C THR A 79 34.61 0.56 17.56
N GLY A 80 33.47 0.78 18.21
CA GLY A 80 33.41 1.18 19.62
C GLY A 80 33.80 0.08 20.61
N SER A 81 33.72 0.40 21.90
CA SER A 81 33.90 -0.56 23.00
C SER A 81 32.90 -0.26 24.11
N ASP A 82 32.31 -1.28 24.73
CA ASP A 82 31.37 -1.09 25.85
C ASP A 82 32.06 -0.65 27.15
N SER A 83 33.39 -0.64 27.18
CA SER A 83 34.20 0.00 28.22
C SER A 83 34.36 1.52 28.03
N ASN A 84 34.00 2.05 26.86
CA ASN A 84 34.10 3.48 26.57
C ASN A 84 33.01 4.27 27.30
N PRO A 85 33.14 5.61 27.44
CA PRO A 85 32.10 6.45 28.04
C PRO A 85 30.91 6.73 27.12
N GLY A 86 30.97 6.36 25.83
CA GLY A 86 29.90 6.62 24.86
C GLY A 86 29.94 8.01 24.23
N SER A 87 31.08 8.70 24.27
CA SER A 87 31.25 9.99 23.59
C SER A 87 31.49 9.81 22.09
N ILE A 88 31.44 10.89 21.31
CA ILE A 88 31.69 10.83 19.86
C ILE A 88 33.09 10.28 19.50
N THR A 89 34.10 10.56 20.34
CA THR A 89 35.48 10.07 20.13
C THR A 89 35.74 8.70 20.76
N ALA A 90 34.85 8.24 21.64
CA ALA A 90 34.94 6.95 22.31
C ALA A 90 33.52 6.36 22.46
N PRO A 91 32.91 5.86 21.37
CA PRO A 91 31.54 5.35 21.36
C PRO A 91 31.44 3.96 21.98
N PHE A 92 30.23 3.58 22.41
CA PHE A 92 29.90 2.20 22.79
C PHE A 92 29.94 1.27 21.58
N ARG A 93 30.07 -0.04 21.81
CA ARG A 93 30.04 -1.07 20.77
C ARG A 93 28.63 -1.59 20.50
N THR A 94 27.85 -1.79 21.57
CA THR A 94 26.55 -2.46 21.52
C THR A 94 25.38 -1.51 21.81
N PHE A 95 24.22 -1.83 21.25
CA PHE A 95 22.97 -1.14 21.59
C PHE A 95 22.58 -1.43 23.04
N ALA A 96 22.74 -2.68 23.49
CA ALA A 96 22.42 -3.08 24.86
C ALA A 96 23.13 -2.19 25.90
N LYS A 97 24.44 -1.93 25.71
CA LYS A 97 25.18 -1.06 26.62
C LYS A 97 24.65 0.37 26.58
N ALA A 98 24.48 0.94 25.39
CA ALA A 98 24.04 2.33 25.24
C ALA A 98 22.64 2.55 25.83
N VAL A 99 21.68 1.68 25.53
CA VAL A 99 20.30 1.78 26.06
C VAL A 99 20.28 1.67 27.58
N SER A 100 21.13 0.83 28.19
CA SER A 100 21.14 0.61 29.64
C SER A 100 21.43 1.86 30.48
N ILE A 101 22.02 2.90 29.88
CA ILE A 101 22.40 4.13 30.58
C ILE A 101 21.52 5.33 30.26
N LEU A 102 20.65 5.23 29.24
CA LEU A 102 19.81 6.34 28.79
C LEU A 102 18.81 6.74 29.87
N LYS A 103 18.72 8.05 30.11
CA LYS A 103 17.75 8.69 30.98
C LYS A 103 16.82 9.60 30.17
N ALA A 104 15.72 10.03 30.78
CA ALA A 104 14.81 10.98 30.17
C ALA A 104 15.54 12.22 29.64
N GLY A 105 15.27 12.58 28.38
CA GLY A 105 15.91 13.70 27.68
C GLY A 105 17.22 13.36 26.97
N ASP A 106 17.84 12.21 27.22
CA ASP A 106 19.07 11.81 26.53
C ASP A 106 18.82 11.46 25.05
N THR A 107 19.88 11.58 24.25
CA THR A 107 19.92 11.16 22.86
C THR A 107 20.91 10.02 22.67
N LEU A 108 20.49 8.95 22.00
CA LEU A 108 21.36 7.91 21.46
C LEU A 108 21.53 8.13 19.96
N GLN A 109 22.75 8.49 19.54
CA GLN A 109 23.13 8.57 18.13
C GLN A 109 23.85 7.29 17.71
N VAL A 110 23.22 6.52 16.82
CA VAL A 110 23.87 5.39 16.15
C VAL A 110 24.61 5.94 14.93
N MET A 111 25.91 5.65 14.85
CA MET A 111 26.75 6.08 13.74
C MET A 111 26.45 5.28 12.46
N PRO A 112 26.82 5.79 11.27
CA PRO A 112 26.67 5.04 10.03
C PRO A 112 27.34 3.67 10.06
N GLY A 113 26.65 2.67 9.51
CA GLY A 113 27.15 1.30 9.44
C GLY A 113 26.03 0.26 9.40
N THR A 114 26.40 -0.98 9.13
CA THR A 114 25.48 -2.12 9.13
C THR A 114 25.58 -2.87 10.46
N TYR A 115 24.49 -2.93 11.19
CA TYR A 115 24.37 -3.55 12.50
C TYR A 115 23.50 -4.81 12.39
N THR A 116 23.95 -5.88 13.04
CA THR A 116 23.25 -7.18 13.11
C THR A 116 22.65 -7.45 14.49
N GLU A 117 22.77 -6.49 15.41
CA GLU A 117 22.18 -6.52 16.75
C GLU A 117 20.77 -5.93 16.70
N THR A 118 19.78 -6.59 17.32
CA THR A 118 18.44 -6.01 17.52
C THR A 118 18.53 -4.80 18.45
N LEU A 119 17.96 -3.66 18.05
CA LEU A 119 17.85 -2.49 18.92
C LEU A 119 16.62 -2.60 19.83
N THR A 120 16.84 -2.95 21.10
CA THR A 120 15.76 -3.04 22.10
C THR A 120 15.78 -1.83 23.03
N ILE A 121 14.71 -1.03 23.03
CA ILE A 121 14.59 0.21 23.79
C ILE A 121 13.48 0.06 24.85
N SER A 122 13.90 -0.12 26.10
CA SER A 122 13.01 -0.31 27.26
C SER A 122 13.05 0.86 28.26
N THR A 123 13.89 1.88 28.01
CA THR A 123 14.02 3.06 28.89
C THR A 123 12.78 3.96 28.86
N ALA A 124 12.64 4.86 29.82
CA ALA A 124 11.53 5.79 29.91
C ALA A 124 12.00 7.24 29.81
N GLY A 125 11.46 7.97 28.84
CA GLY A 125 11.44 9.42 28.82
C GLY A 125 10.26 9.99 29.60
N THR A 126 10.05 11.30 29.44
CA THR A 126 8.84 11.98 29.91
C THR A 126 8.28 12.86 28.80
N ALA A 127 7.06 13.37 28.97
CA ALA A 127 6.46 14.31 28.02
C ALA A 127 7.33 15.57 27.80
N ALA A 128 8.00 16.06 28.85
CA ALA A 128 8.89 17.22 28.78
C ALA A 128 10.31 16.88 28.26
N ALA A 129 10.73 15.63 28.41
CA ALA A 129 12.08 15.17 28.08
C ALA A 129 12.01 13.74 27.49
N PRO A 130 11.57 13.58 26.23
CA PRO A 130 11.56 12.28 25.57
C PRO A 130 12.98 11.79 25.31
N VAL A 131 13.17 10.47 25.34
CA VAL A 131 14.41 9.85 24.89
C VAL A 131 14.43 9.84 23.36
N LYS A 132 15.52 10.29 22.75
CA LYS A 132 15.70 10.27 21.29
C LYS A 132 16.68 9.18 20.91
N VAL A 133 16.33 8.38 19.90
CA VAL A 133 17.21 7.36 19.33
C VAL A 133 17.27 7.58 17.83
N THR A 134 18.46 7.96 17.34
CA THR A 134 18.68 8.45 15.98
C THR A 134 19.70 7.59 15.24
N GLY A 135 19.40 7.27 13.99
CA GLY A 135 20.16 6.30 13.18
C GLY A 135 20.64 6.82 11.84
N ASP A 136 21.04 8.08 11.74
CA ASP A 136 21.45 8.74 10.49
C ASP A 136 22.56 7.96 9.75
N GLY A 137 22.18 7.15 8.75
CA GLY A 137 23.06 6.24 8.00
C GLY A 137 23.28 4.85 8.61
N ALA A 138 22.58 4.51 9.68
CA ALA A 138 22.62 3.20 10.34
C ALA A 138 21.60 2.24 9.70
N ILE A 139 22.09 1.08 9.26
CA ILE A 139 21.31 -0.01 8.68
C ILE A 139 21.24 -1.15 9.69
N LEU A 140 20.05 -1.48 10.17
CA LEU A 140 19.80 -2.66 10.98
C LEU A 140 19.43 -3.81 10.03
N ASN A 141 20.41 -4.65 9.70
CA ASN A 141 20.23 -5.79 8.82
C ASN A 141 20.17 -7.09 9.64
N MET A 142 18.95 -7.61 9.80
CA MET A 142 18.66 -8.80 10.60
C MET A 142 18.71 -10.11 9.78
N GLN A 143 19.23 -10.08 8.55
CA GLN A 143 19.28 -11.26 7.69
C GLN A 143 20.02 -12.43 8.37
N GLY A 144 19.35 -13.58 8.44
CA GLY A 144 19.88 -14.79 9.09
C GLY A 144 19.68 -14.84 10.60
N ALA A 145 19.17 -13.77 11.23
CA ALA A 145 18.77 -13.74 12.63
C ALA A 145 17.24 -13.84 12.74
N LYS A 146 16.73 -14.75 13.58
CA LYS A 146 15.29 -14.87 13.83
C LYS A 146 14.78 -13.79 14.80
N GLN A 147 14.92 -12.52 14.44
CA GLN A 147 14.72 -11.38 15.36
C GLN A 147 13.97 -10.22 14.69
N ASN A 148 13.54 -9.27 15.51
CA ASN A 148 13.04 -7.97 15.07
C ASN A 148 14.20 -7.04 14.75
N GLY A 149 14.00 -6.00 13.95
CA GLY A 149 15.01 -4.94 13.79
C GLY A 149 15.08 -4.04 15.02
N ILE A 150 13.97 -3.37 15.34
CA ILE A 150 13.83 -2.48 16.49
C ILE A 150 12.65 -2.95 17.35
N THR A 151 12.83 -3.03 18.66
CA THR A 151 11.75 -3.29 19.63
C THR A 151 11.67 -2.16 20.64
N ILE A 152 10.51 -1.51 20.75
CA ILE A 152 10.26 -0.37 21.62
C ILE A 152 9.20 -0.76 22.65
N SER A 153 9.61 -0.90 23.91
CA SER A 153 8.74 -1.25 25.04
C SER A 153 8.69 -0.18 26.14
N GLY A 154 9.56 0.82 26.06
CA GLY A 154 9.61 1.94 26.99
C GLY A 154 8.48 2.96 26.82
N THR A 155 8.68 4.18 27.34
CA THR A 155 7.69 5.26 27.21
C THR A 155 8.31 6.60 26.83
N TYR A 156 7.60 7.45 26.08
CA TYR A 156 8.09 8.75 25.60
C TYR A 156 9.43 8.62 24.84
N ILE A 157 9.43 7.80 23.80
CA ILE A 157 10.60 7.52 22.96
C ILE A 157 10.33 7.98 21.54
N ASN A 158 11.31 8.67 20.96
CA ASN A 158 11.32 9.03 19.55
C ASN A 158 12.43 8.26 18.83
N VAL A 159 12.06 7.45 17.84
CA VAL A 159 13.00 6.68 17.01
C VAL A 159 13.00 7.21 15.59
N SER A 160 14.18 7.52 15.05
CA SER A 160 14.28 8.11 13.72
C SER A 160 15.57 7.86 12.95
N GLY A 161 15.50 7.95 11.62
CA GLY A 161 16.65 7.95 10.72
C GLY A 161 17.21 6.57 10.37
N PHE A 162 16.61 5.48 10.84
CA PHE A 162 17.13 4.13 10.60
C PHE A 162 16.66 3.56 9.26
N GLU A 163 17.53 2.77 8.63
CA GLU A 163 17.13 1.74 7.67
C GLU A 163 17.01 0.39 8.38
N VAL A 164 15.91 -0.33 8.20
CA VAL A 164 15.64 -1.60 8.89
C VAL A 164 15.22 -2.66 7.87
N MET A 165 16.01 -3.73 7.78
CA MET A 165 15.78 -4.80 6.81
C MET A 165 16.15 -6.20 7.30
N GLY A 166 15.65 -7.23 6.60
CA GLY A 166 16.03 -8.63 6.81
C GLY A 166 15.47 -9.27 8.08
N ALA A 167 14.59 -8.58 8.83
CA ALA A 167 13.97 -9.14 10.02
C ALA A 167 13.05 -10.30 9.64
N THR A 168 13.08 -11.40 10.38
CA THR A 168 12.21 -12.55 10.09
C THR A 168 10.79 -12.38 10.63
N ASP A 169 10.61 -11.48 11.60
CA ASP A 169 9.32 -11.18 12.22
C ASP A 169 8.98 -9.70 11.96
N PHE A 170 9.18 -8.78 12.91
CA PHE A 170 8.86 -7.36 12.72
C PHE A 170 10.08 -6.52 12.36
N GLY A 171 9.95 -5.59 11.41
CA GLY A 171 10.98 -4.56 11.20
C GLY A 171 11.11 -3.69 12.46
N ILE A 172 10.03 -3.00 12.80
CA ILE A 172 9.89 -2.19 14.02
C ILE A 172 8.66 -2.65 14.80
N LEU A 173 8.87 -3.08 16.04
CA LEU A 173 7.82 -3.50 16.97
C LEU A 173 7.62 -2.46 18.08
N VAL A 174 6.41 -1.92 18.19
CA VAL A 174 5.99 -0.95 19.19
C VAL A 174 5.01 -1.61 20.16
N ILE A 175 5.45 -1.72 21.41
CA ILE A 175 4.69 -2.21 22.57
C ILE A 175 4.64 -1.12 23.67
N GLY A 176 5.51 -0.12 23.58
CA GLY A 176 5.60 1.00 24.51
C GLY A 176 4.53 2.08 24.33
N ARG A 177 4.49 3.04 25.26
CA ARG A 177 3.47 4.12 25.32
C ARG A 177 4.06 5.49 25.00
N ASN A 178 3.31 6.36 24.34
CA ASN A 178 3.75 7.66 23.85
C ASN A 178 5.00 7.54 22.96
N ILE A 179 4.86 6.77 21.88
CA ILE A 179 5.98 6.44 20.99
C ILE A 179 5.85 7.21 19.69
N THR A 180 6.96 7.78 19.23
CA THR A 180 7.08 8.32 17.87
C THR A 180 8.07 7.47 17.07
N VAL A 181 7.66 7.01 15.91
CA VAL A 181 8.54 6.41 14.89
C VAL A 181 8.49 7.31 13.67
N GLU A 182 9.61 7.95 13.34
CA GLU A 182 9.65 8.94 12.27
C GLU A 182 10.88 8.89 11.37
N ASN A 183 10.72 9.22 10.08
CA ASN A 183 11.84 9.34 9.14
C ASN A 183 12.71 8.06 9.06
N ASN A 184 12.10 6.88 9.14
CA ASN A 184 12.78 5.60 8.98
C ASN A 184 12.43 4.97 7.62
N THR A 185 13.32 4.12 7.11
CA THR A 185 13.11 3.29 5.93
C THR A 185 13.01 1.83 6.39
N VAL A 186 11.88 1.15 6.13
CA VAL A 186 11.62 -0.21 6.63
C VAL A 186 11.20 -1.10 5.47
N HIS A 187 12.09 -2.01 5.06
CA HIS A 187 11.88 -2.81 3.87
C HIS A 187 12.51 -4.19 3.95
N ASP A 188 12.06 -5.10 3.07
CA ASP A 188 12.62 -6.46 3.00
C ASP A 188 12.62 -7.18 4.37
N ASN A 189 11.59 -6.94 5.19
CA ASN A 189 11.38 -7.66 6.44
C ASN A 189 10.30 -8.73 6.28
N VAL A 190 10.04 -9.47 7.37
CA VAL A 190 9.18 -10.65 7.40
C VAL A 190 9.75 -11.78 6.52
N THR A 191 11.07 -11.85 6.38
CA THR A 191 11.77 -12.73 5.42
C THR A 191 12.05 -14.11 6.00
N ARG A 192 11.04 -15.00 6.04
CA ARG A 192 11.27 -16.39 6.49
C ARG A 192 12.14 -17.23 5.55
N ASN A 193 12.16 -16.92 4.25
CA ASN A 193 12.90 -17.66 3.21
C ASN A 193 14.07 -16.86 2.59
N GLY A 194 14.39 -15.69 3.15
CA GLY A 194 15.38 -14.75 2.61
C GLY A 194 14.75 -13.49 2.02
N VAL A 195 15.60 -12.49 1.75
CA VAL A 195 15.22 -11.18 1.20
C VAL A 195 14.54 -11.33 -0.16
N GLY A 196 13.44 -10.60 -0.37
CA GLY A 196 12.70 -10.60 -1.65
C GLY A 196 11.91 -11.88 -1.98
N THR A 197 11.83 -12.88 -1.09
CA THR A 197 10.99 -14.07 -1.31
C THR A 197 10.01 -14.29 -0.16
N CYS A 198 8.73 -14.09 -0.44
CA CYS A 198 7.68 -14.30 0.55
C CYS A 198 7.34 -15.78 0.62
N GLY A 199 7.83 -16.42 1.67
CA GLY A 199 7.46 -17.79 2.00
C GLY A 199 6.02 -17.90 2.49
N LEU A 200 5.41 -19.08 2.29
CA LEU A 200 4.15 -19.42 2.94
C LEU A 200 4.35 -19.42 4.46
N SER A 201 3.95 -18.34 5.11
CA SER A 201 4.08 -18.15 6.55
C SER A 201 2.80 -18.55 7.28
N SER A 202 2.96 -19.14 8.46
CA SER A 202 1.90 -19.34 9.46
C SER A 202 1.66 -18.12 10.36
N SER A 203 2.44 -17.05 10.21
CA SER A 203 2.36 -15.81 10.99
C SER A 203 2.35 -14.58 10.09
N TRP A 204 1.45 -13.63 10.37
CA TRP A 204 1.34 -12.34 9.69
C TRP A 204 2.23 -11.31 10.38
N GLY A 205 3.53 -11.34 10.06
CA GLY A 205 4.47 -10.30 10.51
C GLY A 205 4.18 -8.96 9.80
N SER A 206 4.72 -7.88 10.34
CA SER A 206 4.51 -6.54 9.79
C SER A 206 5.81 -5.74 9.80
N ALA A 207 5.98 -4.86 8.82
CA ALA A 207 7.13 -3.96 8.75
C ALA A 207 7.19 -3.06 9.99
N VAL A 208 6.08 -2.40 10.31
CA VAL A 208 5.91 -1.60 11.53
C VAL A 208 4.66 -2.09 12.25
N LYS A 209 4.83 -2.75 13.40
CA LYS A 209 3.73 -3.31 14.19
C LYS A 209 3.54 -2.51 15.48
N ILE A 210 2.32 -2.07 15.73
CA ILE A 210 1.88 -1.47 16.99
C ILE A 210 0.89 -2.44 17.65
N LYS A 211 1.14 -2.85 18.89
CA LYS A 211 0.43 -3.96 19.55
C LYS A 211 -0.13 -3.54 20.92
N ALA A 212 -1.24 -4.15 21.33
CA ALA A 212 -2.01 -4.04 22.59
C ALA A 212 -1.49 -3.32 23.85
N ASP A 213 -0.20 -3.38 24.16
CA ASP A 213 0.33 -2.67 25.33
C ASP A 213 0.81 -1.25 24.99
N ALA A 214 0.84 -0.93 23.70
CA ALA A 214 1.11 0.41 23.21
C ALA A 214 -0.10 1.32 23.43
N GLU A 215 0.17 2.55 23.84
CA GLU A 215 -0.84 3.58 24.09
C GLU A 215 -0.29 4.88 23.52
N VAL A 216 -1.01 5.51 22.57
CA VAL A 216 -0.54 6.70 21.84
C VAL A 216 0.74 6.42 21.05
N ALA A 217 0.57 6.00 19.79
CA ALA A 217 1.66 5.82 18.84
C ALA A 217 1.53 6.76 17.63
N ASN A 218 2.61 7.48 17.32
CA ASN A 218 2.70 8.39 16.18
C ASN A 218 3.70 7.84 15.16
N ILE A 219 3.20 7.34 14.03
CA ILE A 219 4.00 6.79 12.94
C ILE A 219 3.96 7.79 11.80
N ARG A 220 5.07 8.49 11.56
CA ARG A 220 5.06 9.60 10.59
C ARG A 220 6.30 9.73 9.74
N ASN A 221 6.14 10.18 8.49
CA ASN A 221 7.25 10.44 7.57
C ASN A 221 8.16 9.21 7.32
N ASN A 222 7.67 7.99 7.51
CA ASN A 222 8.45 6.78 7.23
C ASN A 222 8.22 6.33 5.78
N THR A 223 9.18 5.59 5.24
CA THR A 223 9.09 4.90 3.96
C THR A 223 9.08 3.39 4.22
N VAL A 224 7.99 2.70 3.86
CA VAL A 224 7.75 1.30 4.25
C VAL A 224 7.35 0.46 3.04
N TYR A 225 8.19 -0.50 2.62
CA TYR A 225 7.97 -1.20 1.35
C TYR A 225 8.60 -2.59 1.22
N ASP A 226 8.14 -3.39 0.25
CA ASP A 226 8.71 -4.71 -0.09
C ASP A 226 8.85 -5.66 1.10
N ASN A 227 7.98 -5.53 2.12
CA ASN A 227 7.96 -6.43 3.26
C ASN A 227 7.05 -7.62 2.97
N CYS A 228 7.51 -8.82 3.29
CA CYS A 228 6.80 -10.09 3.05
C CYS A 228 5.61 -10.35 3.99
N GLY A 229 5.12 -9.31 4.66
CA GLY A 229 3.93 -9.31 5.49
C GLY A 229 3.12 -8.06 5.24
N GLU A 230 2.62 -7.46 6.30
CA GLU A 230 1.89 -6.19 6.23
C GLU A 230 2.86 -5.01 6.36
N GLY A 231 2.46 -3.82 5.89
CA GLY A 231 3.25 -2.60 6.06
C GLY A 231 3.15 -2.06 7.49
N ILE A 232 2.35 -1.01 7.68
CA ILE A 232 2.13 -0.37 9.00
C ILE A 232 0.83 -0.90 9.60
N VAL A 233 0.90 -1.44 10.81
CA VAL A 233 -0.23 -2.16 11.41
C VAL A 233 -0.49 -1.76 12.84
N VAL A 234 -1.74 -1.39 13.13
CA VAL A 234 -2.23 -1.08 14.47
C VAL A 234 -3.14 -2.21 14.94
N THR A 235 -2.76 -2.90 16.01
CA THR A 235 -3.45 -4.11 16.45
C THR A 235 -3.79 -4.06 17.95
N ARG A 236 -5.06 -4.32 18.26
CA ARG A 236 -5.63 -4.50 19.61
C ARG A 236 -5.62 -3.24 20.48
N GLY A 237 -6.63 -2.39 20.34
CA GLY A 237 -7.09 -1.41 21.36
C GLY A 237 -6.12 -0.31 21.79
N LEU A 238 -5.69 0.54 20.85
CA LEU A 238 -4.83 1.67 21.15
C LEU A 238 -5.09 2.89 20.25
N THR A 239 -4.89 4.09 20.80
CA THR A 239 -4.90 5.34 20.03
C THR A 239 -3.63 5.47 19.20
N ALA A 240 -3.76 5.66 17.88
CA ALA A 240 -2.62 5.83 16.99
C ALA A 240 -2.88 6.87 15.90
N THR A 241 -1.82 7.56 15.49
CA THR A 241 -1.80 8.37 14.28
C THR A 241 -0.77 7.80 13.31
N VAL A 242 -1.22 7.45 12.10
CA VAL A 242 -0.39 7.04 10.97
C VAL A 242 -0.48 8.15 9.94
N GLU A 243 0.55 8.98 9.82
CA GLU A 243 0.49 10.18 8.98
C GLU A 243 1.71 10.44 8.10
N ASN A 244 1.51 11.02 6.92
CA ASN A 244 2.61 11.47 6.04
C ASN A 244 3.65 10.37 5.70
N ASN A 245 3.28 9.09 5.78
CA ASN A 245 4.16 7.99 5.41
C ASN A 245 4.04 7.70 3.91
N THR A 246 5.09 7.15 3.33
CA THR A 246 5.06 6.52 2.00
C THR A 246 5.08 5.00 2.19
N VAL A 247 4.04 4.30 1.75
CA VAL A 247 3.87 2.86 2.01
C VAL A 247 3.47 2.13 0.73
N TYR A 248 4.27 1.17 0.27
CA TYR A 248 4.01 0.53 -1.02
C TYR A 248 4.51 -0.91 -1.12
N ASP A 249 3.89 -1.69 -2.00
CA ASP A 249 4.31 -3.05 -2.35
C ASP A 249 4.64 -3.97 -1.14
N ASN A 250 3.91 -3.84 -0.03
CA ASN A 250 3.93 -4.83 1.05
C ASN A 250 2.99 -5.99 0.71
N PHE A 251 3.31 -7.22 1.12
CA PHE A 251 2.68 -8.44 0.60
C PHE A 251 1.15 -8.52 0.77
N GLY A 252 0.63 -8.20 1.97
CA GLY A 252 -0.80 -8.32 2.27
C GLY A 252 -1.57 -7.00 2.14
N VAL A 253 -1.23 -6.08 3.01
CA VAL A 253 -1.88 -4.78 3.19
C VAL A 253 -0.80 -3.74 3.46
N ASN A 254 -0.90 -2.56 2.87
CA ASN A 254 0.04 -1.47 3.14
C ASN A 254 -0.20 -0.84 4.53
N ILE A 255 -1.44 -0.45 4.85
CA ILE A 255 -1.81 0.03 6.20
C ILE A 255 -3.00 -0.77 6.73
N TYR A 256 -2.86 -1.41 7.89
CA TYR A 256 -3.94 -2.24 8.47
C TYR A 256 -4.28 -1.84 9.90
N ILE A 257 -5.57 -1.60 10.16
CA ILE A 257 -6.11 -1.28 11.47
C ILE A 257 -6.98 -2.44 11.88
N ASP A 258 -6.52 -3.16 12.89
CA ASP A 258 -7.11 -4.41 13.35
C ASP A 258 -7.49 -4.30 14.83
N ASN A 259 -8.78 -4.48 15.14
CA ASN A 259 -9.32 -4.44 16.51
C ASN A 259 -8.84 -3.24 17.34
N SER A 260 -8.73 -2.06 16.73
CA SER A 260 -8.17 -0.88 17.38
C SER A 260 -9.08 0.33 17.20
N PRO A 261 -9.46 1.03 18.28
CA PRO A 261 -10.25 2.23 18.19
C PRO A 261 -9.39 3.49 18.19
N PHE A 262 -9.99 4.64 17.86
CA PHE A 262 -9.33 5.95 17.95
C PHE A 262 -8.06 6.05 17.08
N VAL A 263 -8.08 5.44 15.90
CA VAL A 263 -6.96 5.47 14.94
C VAL A 263 -7.22 6.50 13.86
N THR A 264 -6.24 7.37 13.62
CA THR A 264 -6.23 8.31 12.50
C THR A 264 -5.18 7.90 11.47
N VAL A 265 -5.62 7.68 10.23
CA VAL A 265 -4.76 7.45 9.06
C VAL A 265 -4.90 8.64 8.14
N ARG A 266 -3.88 9.50 8.03
CA ARG A 266 -4.01 10.71 7.22
C ARG A 266 -2.79 11.12 6.41
N ASN A 267 -3.03 11.73 5.26
CA ASN A 267 -1.99 12.33 4.41
C ASN A 267 -0.87 11.35 4.00
N ASN A 268 -1.12 10.05 4.01
CA ASN A 268 -0.15 9.07 3.57
C ASN A 268 -0.19 8.93 2.04
N LEU A 269 0.96 8.62 1.44
CA LEU A 269 1.07 8.18 0.06
C LEU A 269 1.18 6.66 0.03
N ILE A 270 0.18 6.00 -0.54
CA ILE A 270 0.14 4.55 -0.72
C ILE A 270 0.07 4.21 -2.20
N TYR A 271 0.90 3.28 -2.66
CA TYR A 271 0.82 2.78 -4.02
C TYR A 271 1.24 1.32 -4.15
N CYS A 272 0.87 0.69 -5.27
CA CYS A 272 1.22 -0.69 -5.56
C CYS A 272 1.66 -0.79 -7.02
N THR A 273 2.92 -1.14 -7.26
CA THR A 273 3.47 -1.31 -8.61
C THR A 273 3.24 -2.73 -9.15
N GLY A 274 2.92 -3.68 -8.28
CA GLY A 274 2.70 -5.07 -8.65
C GLY A 274 3.97 -5.93 -8.73
N THR A 275 5.04 -5.46 -8.10
CA THR A 275 6.30 -6.20 -7.89
C THR A 275 6.18 -7.24 -6.78
N HIS A 276 5.28 -7.00 -5.82
CA HIS A 276 5.11 -7.82 -4.62
C HIS A 276 3.66 -8.31 -4.51
N LEU A 277 3.34 -9.43 -5.17
CA LEU A 277 1.97 -9.92 -5.33
C LEU A 277 1.66 -11.06 -4.36
N ARG A 278 0.51 -10.98 -3.68
CA ARG A 278 -0.07 -12.08 -2.92
C ARG A 278 -1.11 -12.80 -3.76
N ASP A 279 -0.91 -14.10 -3.99
CA ASP A 279 -1.81 -14.94 -4.79
C ASP A 279 -2.11 -14.31 -6.17
N GLY A 280 -1.09 -13.68 -6.77
CA GLY A 280 -1.20 -12.95 -8.05
C GLY A 280 -1.96 -11.62 -7.99
N ASN A 281 -2.32 -11.12 -6.81
CA ASN A 281 -3.00 -9.84 -6.64
C ASN A 281 -2.10 -8.82 -5.94
N ARG A 282 -2.31 -7.54 -6.24
CA ARG A 282 -1.71 -6.44 -5.47
C ARG A 282 -2.30 -6.38 -4.05
N ALA A 283 -1.58 -5.71 -3.16
CA ALA A 283 -2.02 -5.47 -1.80
C ALA A 283 -3.27 -4.58 -1.72
N THR A 284 -3.96 -4.62 -0.58
CA THR A 284 -4.93 -3.58 -0.22
C THR A 284 -4.17 -2.35 0.27
N GLY A 285 -4.60 -1.15 -0.14
CA GLY A 285 -3.96 0.09 0.30
C GLY A 285 -4.14 0.34 1.79
N ILE A 286 -5.38 0.59 2.22
CA ILE A 286 -5.73 0.75 3.63
C ILE A 286 -6.83 -0.26 3.96
N ALA A 287 -6.63 -1.08 4.99
CA ALA A 287 -7.64 -2.02 5.47
C ALA A 287 -8.05 -1.73 6.91
N LEU A 288 -9.33 -1.98 7.19
CA LEU A 288 -9.92 -2.01 8.52
C LEU A 288 -10.48 -3.42 8.74
N GLY A 289 -10.16 -4.04 9.87
CA GLY A 289 -10.58 -5.39 10.18
C GLY A 289 -10.75 -5.64 11.67
N GLU A 290 -11.42 -6.74 11.97
CA GLU A 290 -11.55 -7.26 13.32
C GLU A 290 -11.28 -8.75 13.30
N GLU A 291 -10.01 -9.12 13.48
CA GLU A 291 -9.60 -10.51 13.60
C GLU A 291 -9.93 -11.11 14.97
N PHE A 292 -9.96 -12.43 15.04
CA PHE A 292 -10.20 -13.12 16.29
C PHE A 292 -8.94 -13.12 17.16
N TYR A 293 -8.99 -12.43 18.31
CA TYR A 293 -8.01 -12.54 19.38
C TYR A 293 -8.68 -13.03 20.66
N PRO A 294 -8.21 -14.13 21.26
CA PRO A 294 -8.77 -14.64 22.52
C PRO A 294 -8.82 -13.56 23.61
N GLY A 295 -10.01 -13.33 24.16
CA GLY A 295 -10.24 -12.38 25.27
C GLY A 295 -10.31 -10.90 24.89
N TRP A 296 -10.24 -10.55 23.59
CA TRP A 296 -10.25 -9.15 23.14
C TRP A 296 -11.63 -8.64 22.69
N GLY A 297 -12.32 -9.43 21.86
CA GLY A 297 -13.60 -9.03 21.25
C GLY A 297 -13.45 -7.90 20.21
N ALA A 298 -14.59 -7.43 19.69
CA ALA A 298 -14.67 -6.34 18.71
C ALA A 298 -14.31 -4.99 19.34
N GLN A 299 -13.42 -4.24 18.69
CA GLN A 299 -12.87 -2.96 19.17
C GLN A 299 -12.59 -1.95 18.04
N LEU A 300 -13.00 -2.21 16.79
CA LEU A 300 -12.78 -1.32 15.66
C LEU A 300 -13.86 -0.22 15.61
N HIS A 301 -13.57 0.93 16.20
CA HIS A 301 -14.48 2.08 16.17
C HIS A 301 -13.76 3.43 16.27
N ASP A 302 -14.44 4.52 15.91
CA ASP A 302 -13.90 5.88 15.97
C ASP A 302 -12.62 6.03 15.13
N ILE A 303 -12.71 5.65 13.85
CA ILE A 303 -11.61 5.63 12.90
C ILE A 303 -11.73 6.79 11.92
N LEU A 304 -10.63 7.51 11.69
CA LEU A 304 -10.54 8.54 10.66
C LEU A 304 -9.53 8.14 9.60
N VAL A 305 -9.99 7.95 8.36
CA VAL A 305 -9.14 7.76 7.18
C VAL A 305 -9.31 8.98 6.28
N SER A 306 -8.34 9.90 6.26
CA SER A 306 -8.51 11.17 5.55
C SER A 306 -7.28 11.76 4.86
N GLY A 307 -7.47 12.38 3.69
CA GLY A 307 -6.38 13.06 2.98
C GLY A 307 -5.32 12.12 2.39
N ASN A 308 -5.55 10.81 2.39
CA ASN A 308 -4.59 9.85 1.87
C ASN A 308 -4.66 9.78 0.34
N ILE A 309 -3.54 9.49 -0.30
CA ILE A 309 -3.47 9.16 -1.71
C ILE A 309 -3.22 7.66 -1.83
N VAL A 310 -4.09 6.91 -2.52
CA VAL A 310 -3.96 5.46 -2.69
C VAL A 310 -4.04 5.10 -4.18
N LYS A 311 -2.94 4.62 -4.77
CA LYS A 311 -2.85 4.38 -6.22
C LYS A 311 -2.56 2.93 -6.54
N ASP A 312 -3.17 2.43 -7.60
CA ASP A 312 -2.79 1.19 -8.28
C ASP A 312 -2.87 -0.09 -7.42
N CYS A 313 -3.32 -0.01 -6.17
CA CYS A 313 -3.53 -1.16 -5.30
C CYS A 313 -4.79 -1.93 -5.70
N ARG A 314 -4.89 -3.18 -5.25
CA ARG A 314 -6.03 -4.04 -5.62
C ARG A 314 -7.35 -3.43 -5.18
N THR A 315 -7.41 -3.04 -3.92
CA THR A 315 -8.48 -2.21 -3.36
C THR A 315 -7.82 -1.01 -2.68
N GLY A 316 -8.39 0.18 -2.88
CA GLY A 316 -7.89 1.41 -2.27
C GLY A 316 -8.05 1.39 -0.74
N ILE A 317 -9.29 1.55 -0.27
CA ILE A 317 -9.66 1.50 1.15
C ILE A 317 -10.69 0.39 1.36
N ALA A 318 -10.46 -0.52 2.30
CA ALA A 318 -11.36 -1.64 2.58
C ALA A 318 -11.72 -1.73 4.06
N ALA A 319 -12.97 -2.09 4.35
CA ALA A 319 -13.37 -2.61 5.64
C ALA A 319 -13.88 -4.05 5.45
N PHE A 320 -13.31 -4.99 6.19
CA PHE A 320 -13.65 -6.41 6.12
C PHE A 320 -14.67 -6.79 7.18
N GLU A 321 -15.37 -7.89 6.94
CA GLU A 321 -16.30 -8.45 7.93
C GLU A 321 -15.56 -8.84 9.22
N SER A 322 -16.23 -8.62 10.35
CA SER A 322 -15.70 -8.93 11.66
C SER A 322 -15.68 -10.44 11.91
N ASN A 323 -14.52 -11.00 12.24
CA ASN A 323 -14.39 -12.40 12.65
C ASN A 323 -14.91 -12.65 14.07
N VAL A 324 -15.28 -11.58 14.79
CA VAL A 324 -15.78 -11.60 16.16
C VAL A 324 -17.21 -11.06 16.28
N GLY A 325 -17.90 -10.83 15.16
CA GLY A 325 -19.30 -10.37 15.12
C GLY A 325 -19.49 -8.90 15.53
N GLY A 326 -18.46 -8.07 15.37
CA GLY A 326 -18.49 -6.63 15.63
C GLY A 326 -19.20 -5.81 14.55
N THR A 327 -19.53 -4.57 14.91
CA THR A 327 -20.19 -3.59 14.01
C THR A 327 -19.22 -2.49 13.66
N LEU A 328 -19.08 -2.17 12.37
CA LEU A 328 -18.24 -1.07 11.93
C LEU A 328 -18.85 0.26 12.40
N THR A 329 -18.23 0.87 13.41
CA THR A 329 -18.85 1.95 14.18
C THR A 329 -18.03 3.23 14.13
N ASN A 330 -18.67 4.37 13.87
CA ASN A 330 -18.04 5.70 13.87
C ASN A 330 -16.79 5.78 12.96
N VAL A 331 -16.89 5.30 11.72
CA VAL A 331 -15.78 5.32 10.76
C VAL A 331 -16.00 6.41 9.72
N THR A 332 -15.03 7.32 9.59
CA THR A 332 -15.04 8.36 8.57
C THR A 332 -13.93 8.16 7.56
N MET A 333 -14.28 7.96 6.30
CA MET A 333 -13.38 7.91 5.14
C MET A 333 -13.61 9.17 4.30
N SER A 334 -12.78 10.20 4.47
CA SER A 334 -13.05 11.50 3.82
C SER A 334 -11.86 12.17 3.17
N ASN A 335 -12.09 12.90 2.07
CA ASN A 335 -11.03 13.65 1.37
C ASN A 335 -9.84 12.80 0.90
N ASN A 336 -10.04 11.49 0.70
CA ASN A 336 -9.00 10.63 0.14
C ASN A 336 -9.01 10.71 -1.38
N ASN A 337 -7.83 10.60 -1.99
CA ASN A 337 -7.66 10.50 -3.43
C ASN A 337 -7.24 9.07 -3.81
N VAL A 338 -8.16 8.33 -4.40
CA VAL A 338 -7.97 6.96 -4.89
C VAL A 338 -8.16 6.97 -6.41
N PRO A 339 -7.16 7.44 -7.18
CA PRO A 339 -7.32 7.69 -8.61
C PRO A 339 -7.21 6.44 -9.49
N SER A 340 -6.77 5.31 -8.93
CA SER A 340 -6.61 4.04 -9.65
C SER A 340 -6.56 2.83 -8.72
N GLY A 341 -6.81 1.64 -9.27
CA GLY A 341 -6.71 0.35 -8.58
C GLY A 341 -7.27 -0.81 -9.41
N GLU A 342 -7.06 -2.06 -8.97
CA GLU A 342 -7.46 -3.25 -9.76
C GLU A 342 -8.94 -3.62 -9.62
N LYS A 343 -9.54 -3.39 -8.44
CA LYS A 343 -10.93 -3.81 -8.14
C LYS A 343 -11.81 -2.67 -7.68
N ARG A 344 -11.47 -2.02 -6.56
CA ARG A 344 -12.38 -1.10 -5.86
C ARG A 344 -11.64 0.08 -5.26
N SER A 345 -12.24 1.26 -5.33
CA SER A 345 -11.73 2.46 -4.67
C SER A 345 -11.96 2.37 -3.18
N VAL A 346 -13.22 2.17 -2.78
CA VAL A 346 -13.64 1.92 -1.40
C VAL A 346 -14.53 0.69 -1.37
N SER A 347 -14.31 -0.22 -0.43
CA SER A 347 -15.07 -1.47 -0.29
C SER A 347 -15.44 -1.73 1.17
N LEU A 348 -16.72 -1.62 1.50
CA LEU A 348 -17.27 -1.97 2.80
C LEU A 348 -17.92 -3.35 2.72
N GLN A 349 -17.25 -4.38 3.20
CA GLN A 349 -17.72 -5.78 3.19
C GLN A 349 -18.31 -6.21 4.53
N THR A 350 -18.76 -5.25 5.33
CA THR A 350 -19.30 -5.43 6.67
C THR A 350 -20.80 -5.69 6.64
N LEU A 351 -21.28 -6.58 7.51
CA LEU A 351 -22.69 -6.97 7.64
C LEU A 351 -23.49 -5.98 8.49
N THR A 352 -22.85 -5.29 9.43
CA THR A 352 -23.47 -4.25 10.25
C THR A 352 -22.60 -2.99 10.28
N ASN A 353 -23.25 -1.83 10.15
CA ASN A 353 -22.59 -0.53 10.17
C ASN A 353 -23.37 0.43 11.06
N GLN A 354 -22.66 1.33 11.75
CA GLN A 354 -23.24 2.39 12.55
C GLN A 354 -22.41 3.66 12.39
N ASN A 355 -23.04 4.73 11.89
CA ASN A 355 -22.38 6.03 11.70
C ASN A 355 -21.09 5.94 10.87
N VAL A 356 -21.16 5.23 9.74
CA VAL A 356 -20.06 5.16 8.77
C VAL A 356 -20.27 6.23 7.71
N GLN A 357 -19.25 7.05 7.46
CA GLN A 357 -19.28 8.14 6.50
C GLN A 357 -18.19 7.95 5.46
N VAL A 358 -18.57 7.94 4.17
CA VAL A 358 -17.61 7.99 3.06
C VAL A 358 -17.92 9.25 2.27
N SER A 359 -17.07 10.27 2.41
CA SER A 359 -17.40 11.61 1.90
C SER A 359 -16.26 12.38 1.27
N ASN A 360 -16.56 13.21 0.27
CA ASN A 360 -15.60 14.11 -0.38
C ASN A 360 -14.34 13.42 -0.92
N ASN A 361 -14.41 12.12 -1.22
CA ASN A 361 -13.28 11.40 -1.79
C ASN A 361 -13.25 11.55 -3.31
N THR A 362 -12.05 11.52 -3.87
CA THR A 362 -11.83 11.35 -5.31
C THR A 362 -11.57 9.88 -5.58
N LEU A 363 -12.40 9.22 -6.39
CA LEU A 363 -12.42 7.76 -6.55
C LEU A 363 -12.32 7.37 -8.04
N PHE A 364 -11.74 6.21 -8.35
CA PHE A 364 -11.68 5.67 -9.71
C PHE A 364 -12.84 4.73 -10.04
N ASN A 365 -13.71 4.42 -9.08
CA ASN A 365 -14.98 3.74 -9.29
C ASN A 365 -15.91 3.96 -8.07
N PRO A 366 -17.21 3.62 -8.17
CA PRO A 366 -18.13 3.80 -7.06
C PRO A 366 -17.72 3.01 -5.80
N VAL A 367 -18.14 3.53 -4.64
CA VAL A 367 -18.00 2.84 -3.36
C VAL A 367 -18.84 1.57 -3.38
N TYR A 368 -18.21 0.42 -3.11
CA TYR A 368 -18.94 -0.84 -2.90
C TYR A 368 -19.35 -0.96 -1.42
N ILE A 369 -20.61 -1.28 -1.18
CA ILE A 369 -21.17 -1.47 0.15
C ILE A 369 -21.99 -2.75 0.17
N LEU A 370 -21.63 -3.70 1.04
CA LEU A 370 -22.38 -4.95 1.21
C LEU A 370 -23.72 -4.71 1.93
N GLN A 371 -23.71 -3.96 3.03
CA GLN A 371 -24.90 -3.55 3.78
C GLN A 371 -24.96 -2.03 3.92
N THR A 372 -25.99 -1.40 3.38
CA THR A 372 -26.10 0.07 3.31
C THR A 372 -26.61 0.73 4.59
N ALA A 373 -27.31 -0.02 5.45
CA ALA A 373 -27.82 0.52 6.71
C ALA A 373 -26.66 1.06 7.58
N GLY A 374 -26.78 2.32 8.04
CA GLY A 374 -25.76 2.98 8.87
C GLY A 374 -24.60 3.62 8.09
N VAL A 375 -24.60 3.56 6.75
CA VAL A 375 -23.59 4.18 5.88
C VAL A 375 -24.14 5.43 5.20
N THR A 376 -23.37 6.53 5.24
CA THR A 376 -23.67 7.78 4.55
C THR A 376 -22.62 8.04 3.47
N LEU A 377 -23.07 8.26 2.22
CA LEU A 377 -22.24 8.69 1.10
C LEU A 377 -22.54 10.16 0.79
N ALA A 378 -21.52 11.03 0.73
CA ALA A 378 -21.73 12.46 0.43
C ALA A 378 -20.55 13.10 -0.30
N GLY A 379 -20.78 13.80 -1.41
CA GLY A 379 -19.76 14.63 -2.06
C GLY A 379 -18.57 13.88 -2.68
N ASN A 380 -18.61 12.55 -2.79
CA ASN A 380 -17.55 11.80 -3.48
C ASN A 380 -17.59 12.08 -4.98
N ILE A 381 -16.42 12.32 -5.57
CA ILE A 381 -16.21 12.54 -7.00
C ILE A 381 -15.61 11.27 -7.58
N ILE A 382 -16.25 10.69 -8.59
CA ILE A 382 -15.68 9.56 -9.32
C ILE A 382 -14.94 10.12 -10.53
N THR A 383 -13.61 10.14 -10.44
CA THR A 383 -12.71 10.69 -11.48
C THR A 383 -12.60 9.83 -12.72
N ASN A 384 -12.83 8.52 -12.59
CA ASN A 384 -12.82 7.57 -13.70
C ASN A 384 -13.99 6.61 -13.56
N ALA A 385 -15.25 7.07 -13.61
CA ALA A 385 -16.30 6.08 -13.88
C ALA A 385 -15.88 5.43 -15.21
N GLU A 386 -15.38 4.20 -15.16
CA GLU A 386 -15.22 3.39 -16.36
C GLU A 386 -16.57 3.54 -17.07
N PRO A 387 -16.59 4.10 -18.29
CA PRO A 387 -17.83 4.23 -19.01
C PRO A 387 -18.48 2.85 -19.02
N ASP A 388 -19.82 2.81 -19.01
CA ASP A 388 -20.53 1.54 -19.22
C ASP A 388 -19.86 0.76 -20.33
N SER A 389 -19.67 -0.55 -20.12
CA SER A 389 -18.96 -1.41 -21.07
C SER A 389 -19.33 -1.05 -22.51
N ILE A 390 -18.32 -0.81 -23.34
CA ILE A 390 -18.51 -0.40 -24.74
C ILE A 390 -19.42 -1.40 -25.47
N PHE A 391 -19.32 -2.69 -25.10
CA PHE A 391 -20.08 -3.78 -25.70
C PHE A 391 -21.18 -4.27 -24.77
N ALA A 392 -22.40 -4.35 -25.31
CA ALA A 392 -23.60 -4.74 -24.57
C ALA A 392 -23.58 -6.19 -24.04
N ASP A 393 -22.72 -7.06 -24.60
CA ASP A 393 -22.56 -8.46 -24.19
C ASP A 393 -21.28 -8.71 -23.37
N VAL A 394 -20.60 -7.65 -22.95
CA VAL A 394 -19.46 -7.71 -22.02
C VAL A 394 -19.89 -6.97 -20.75
N SER A 395 -20.03 -7.69 -19.64
CA SER A 395 -20.39 -7.04 -18.37
C SER A 395 -19.22 -6.22 -17.80
N ASN A 396 -19.51 -5.21 -16.98
CA ASN A 396 -18.48 -4.38 -16.32
C ASN A 396 -17.49 -5.20 -15.45
N THR A 397 -17.86 -6.43 -15.07
CA THR A 397 -17.03 -7.36 -14.30
C THR A 397 -16.44 -8.50 -15.13
N TYR A 398 -16.60 -8.52 -16.45
CA TYR A 398 -16.06 -9.57 -17.31
C TYR A 398 -14.53 -9.55 -17.29
N TRP A 399 -13.91 -10.71 -17.10
CA TRP A 399 -12.48 -10.83 -16.77
C TRP A 399 -11.53 -10.24 -17.83
N ALA A 400 -11.94 -10.26 -19.10
CA ALA A 400 -11.16 -9.70 -20.22
C ALA A 400 -11.67 -8.31 -20.68
N ARG A 401 -12.60 -7.67 -19.95
CA ARG A 401 -13.18 -6.38 -20.36
C ARG A 401 -12.11 -5.33 -20.68
N PRO A 402 -11.08 -5.11 -19.81
CA PRO A 402 -10.08 -4.08 -20.10
C PRO A 402 -9.37 -4.32 -21.43
N GLN A 403 -8.98 -5.56 -21.73
CA GLN A 403 -8.29 -5.90 -22.97
C GLN A 403 -9.21 -5.85 -24.19
N ILE A 404 -10.49 -6.21 -24.03
CA ILE A 404 -11.50 -6.12 -25.09
C ILE A 404 -11.72 -4.67 -25.49
N GLU A 405 -11.90 -3.79 -24.50
CA GLU A 405 -12.11 -2.36 -24.74
C GLU A 405 -10.85 -1.68 -25.26
N GLN A 406 -9.66 -2.06 -24.76
CA GLN A 406 -8.38 -1.58 -25.30
C GLN A 406 -8.21 -1.98 -26.77
N LEU A 407 -8.57 -3.22 -27.14
CA LEU A 407 -8.50 -3.68 -28.52
C LEU A 407 -9.47 -2.92 -29.44
N HIS A 408 -10.64 -2.55 -28.93
CA HIS A 408 -11.63 -1.75 -29.66
C HIS A 408 -11.19 -0.30 -29.84
N THR A 409 -10.73 0.35 -28.76
CA THR A 409 -10.23 1.73 -28.80
C THR A 409 -8.97 1.87 -29.65
N SER A 410 -8.14 0.82 -29.71
CA SER A 410 -7.01 0.70 -30.65
C SER A 410 -7.44 0.49 -32.10
N GLY A 411 -8.74 0.43 -32.41
CA GLY A 411 -9.28 0.27 -33.77
C GLY A 411 -9.02 -1.10 -34.41
N ILE A 412 -8.54 -2.07 -33.63
CA ILE A 412 -8.22 -3.43 -34.11
C ILE A 412 -9.50 -4.24 -34.30
N THR A 413 -10.53 -4.00 -33.49
CA THR A 413 -11.82 -4.70 -33.58
C THR A 413 -13.00 -3.74 -33.46
N GLY A 414 -14.04 -3.96 -34.27
CA GLY A 414 -15.34 -3.28 -34.13
C GLY A 414 -16.39 -4.13 -33.40
N GLY A 415 -16.01 -5.30 -32.88
CA GLY A 415 -16.95 -6.30 -32.36
C GLY A 415 -17.54 -7.22 -33.44
N CYS A 416 -18.55 -7.99 -33.04
CA CYS A 416 -19.28 -8.95 -33.88
C CYS A 416 -20.67 -8.46 -34.32
N ASN A 417 -21.20 -7.39 -33.71
CA ASN A 417 -22.45 -6.74 -34.09
C ASN A 417 -22.35 -5.24 -33.80
N THR A 418 -23.03 -4.41 -34.58
CA THR A 418 -22.98 -2.95 -34.46
C THR A 418 -24.19 -2.34 -33.75
N ASN A 419 -25.33 -3.03 -33.69
CA ASN A 419 -26.51 -2.57 -32.94
C ASN A 419 -27.36 -3.74 -32.40
N PRO A 420 -27.39 -3.99 -31.08
CA PRO A 420 -26.51 -3.38 -30.09
C PRO A 420 -25.05 -3.75 -30.39
N LEU A 421 -24.11 -2.85 -30.04
CA LEU A 421 -22.68 -3.11 -30.19
C LEU A 421 -22.30 -4.31 -29.31
N LYS A 422 -21.80 -5.40 -29.92
CA LYS A 422 -21.43 -6.64 -29.21
C LYS A 422 -20.02 -7.08 -29.58
N TYR A 423 -19.29 -7.65 -28.62
CA TYR A 423 -17.96 -8.20 -28.83
C TYR A 423 -17.96 -9.69 -29.15
N CYS A 424 -18.92 -10.47 -28.64
CA CYS A 424 -18.97 -11.94 -28.68
C CYS A 424 -17.73 -12.61 -28.07
N PRO A 425 -17.46 -12.41 -26.76
CA PRO A 425 -16.18 -12.80 -26.14
C PRO A 425 -15.89 -14.32 -26.18
N ASP A 426 -16.93 -15.16 -26.14
CA ASP A 426 -16.78 -16.62 -26.08
C ASP A 426 -16.73 -17.29 -27.47
N SER A 427 -16.93 -16.54 -28.55
CA SER A 427 -16.82 -17.09 -29.91
C SER A 427 -15.36 -17.41 -30.25
N VAL A 428 -15.14 -18.49 -30.98
CA VAL A 428 -13.81 -18.88 -31.49
C VAL A 428 -13.39 -18.01 -32.66
N VAL A 429 -12.10 -17.74 -32.79
CA VAL A 429 -11.53 -16.89 -33.85
C VAL A 429 -11.02 -17.76 -35.01
N THR A 430 -11.46 -17.47 -36.23
CA THR A 430 -10.99 -18.15 -37.44
C THR A 430 -9.63 -17.64 -37.89
N ARG A 431 -8.93 -18.42 -38.72
CA ARG A 431 -7.64 -18.02 -39.29
C ARG A 431 -7.73 -16.77 -40.16
N ALA A 432 -8.81 -16.61 -40.93
CA ALA A 432 -9.03 -15.40 -41.73
C ALA A 432 -9.21 -14.16 -40.85
N GLN A 433 -9.97 -14.26 -39.76
CA GLN A 433 -10.13 -13.17 -38.80
C GLN A 433 -8.81 -12.82 -38.10
N MET A 434 -8.03 -13.84 -37.70
CA MET A 434 -6.75 -13.63 -37.02
C MET A 434 -5.73 -12.88 -37.89
N ALA A 435 -5.71 -13.14 -39.21
CA ALA A 435 -4.86 -12.41 -40.15
C ALA A 435 -5.14 -10.89 -40.11
N ILE A 436 -6.41 -10.51 -39.98
CA ILE A 436 -6.81 -9.09 -39.88
C ILE A 436 -6.36 -8.52 -38.54
N PHE A 437 -6.68 -9.18 -37.43
CA PHE A 437 -6.38 -8.66 -36.10
C PHE A 437 -4.87 -8.48 -35.86
N LEU A 438 -4.04 -9.45 -36.28
CA LEU A 438 -2.59 -9.34 -36.16
C LEU A 438 -2.01 -8.26 -37.06
N LEU A 439 -2.42 -8.19 -38.34
CA LEU A 439 -1.90 -7.15 -39.23
C LEU A 439 -2.31 -5.75 -38.77
N LYS A 440 -3.52 -5.57 -38.24
CA LYS A 440 -3.89 -4.32 -37.58
C LYS A 440 -3.10 -4.04 -36.31
N GLY A 441 -2.77 -5.06 -35.52
CA GLY A 441 -1.91 -4.91 -34.36
C GLY A 441 -0.47 -4.51 -34.71
N ILE A 442 0.07 -5.01 -35.83
CA ILE A 442 1.43 -4.71 -36.30
C ILE A 442 1.50 -3.32 -36.96
N HIS A 443 0.54 -3.00 -37.83
CA HIS A 443 0.61 -1.83 -38.72
C HIS A 443 -0.31 -0.67 -38.32
N GLY A 444 -1.16 -0.86 -37.30
CA GLY A 444 -2.13 0.12 -36.83
C GLY A 444 -3.55 -0.07 -37.39
N ALA A 445 -4.52 0.63 -36.78
CA ALA A 445 -5.95 0.50 -37.04
C ALA A 445 -6.35 0.77 -38.50
N ASP A 446 -5.71 1.77 -39.11
CA ASP A 446 -6.01 2.30 -40.43
C ASP A 446 -5.29 1.53 -41.55
N TYR A 447 -4.53 0.49 -41.22
CA TYR A 447 -3.80 -0.28 -42.20
C TYR A 447 -4.74 -0.96 -43.21
N THR A 448 -4.47 -0.76 -44.49
CA THR A 448 -5.13 -1.44 -45.60
C THR A 448 -4.09 -2.21 -46.41
N PRO A 449 -4.13 -3.55 -46.44
CA PRO A 449 -3.17 -4.32 -47.22
C PRO A 449 -3.29 -4.06 -48.73
N PRO A 450 -2.18 -4.19 -49.49
CA PRO A 450 -2.22 -4.04 -50.94
C PRO A 450 -3.20 -4.99 -51.64
N ALA A 451 -3.68 -4.60 -52.82
CA ALA A 451 -4.56 -5.41 -53.65
C ALA A 451 -3.96 -6.79 -53.97
N VAL A 452 -4.84 -7.80 -54.10
CA VAL A 452 -4.44 -9.19 -54.34
C VAL A 452 -3.69 -9.37 -55.68
N GLY A 453 -4.02 -8.60 -56.72
CA GLY A 453 -3.54 -8.87 -58.08
C GLY A 453 -4.12 -10.19 -58.62
N GLY A 454 -3.33 -10.96 -59.37
CA GLY A 454 -3.80 -12.19 -60.02
C GLY A 454 -3.91 -13.43 -59.12
N SER A 455 -3.30 -13.45 -57.94
CA SER A 455 -3.34 -14.58 -57.01
C SER A 455 -3.01 -14.18 -55.57
N THR A 456 -3.64 -14.89 -54.63
CA THR A 456 -3.37 -14.82 -53.18
C THR A 456 -2.17 -15.67 -52.75
N GLY A 457 -1.74 -16.61 -53.59
CA GLY A 457 -0.74 -17.63 -53.25
C GLY A 457 -1.31 -18.88 -52.57
N PHE A 458 -2.63 -18.93 -52.33
CA PHE A 458 -3.31 -20.10 -51.74
C PHE A 458 -4.42 -20.62 -52.67
N ASN A 459 -4.52 -21.95 -52.80
CA ASN A 459 -5.47 -22.60 -53.72
C ASN A 459 -6.93 -22.46 -53.27
N ASP A 460 -7.17 -22.32 -51.96
CA ASP A 460 -8.49 -22.24 -51.33
C ASP A 460 -8.95 -20.80 -51.06
N ILE A 461 -8.17 -19.78 -51.47
CA ILE A 461 -8.53 -18.37 -51.31
C ILE A 461 -8.67 -17.71 -52.68
N PRO A 462 -9.90 -17.65 -53.24
CA PRO A 462 -10.18 -16.86 -54.43
C PRO A 462 -9.80 -15.38 -54.23
N ALA A 463 -9.42 -14.70 -55.32
CA ALA A 463 -9.02 -13.29 -55.26
C ALA A 463 -10.11 -12.35 -54.71
N GLY A 464 -11.39 -12.74 -54.86
CA GLY A 464 -12.54 -12.02 -54.32
C GLY A 464 -12.96 -12.43 -52.90
N TYR A 465 -12.22 -13.31 -52.22
CA TYR A 465 -12.53 -13.67 -50.82
C TYR A 465 -12.37 -12.44 -49.92
N TRP A 466 -13.28 -12.25 -48.97
CA TRP A 466 -13.39 -11.01 -48.17
C TRP A 466 -12.11 -10.65 -47.41
N ALA A 467 -11.32 -11.64 -46.99
CA ALA A 467 -10.02 -11.46 -46.33
C ALA A 467 -8.81 -11.69 -47.25
N ALA A 468 -8.98 -11.79 -48.57
CA ALA A 468 -7.92 -12.19 -49.50
C ALA A 468 -6.68 -11.28 -49.44
N THR A 469 -6.86 -9.96 -49.36
CA THR A 469 -5.76 -8.99 -49.25
C THR A 469 -4.99 -9.16 -47.93
N TRP A 470 -5.70 -9.35 -46.82
CA TRP A 470 -5.14 -9.60 -45.50
C TRP A 470 -4.39 -10.93 -45.43
N ILE A 471 -4.99 -12.02 -45.92
CA ILE A 471 -4.36 -13.35 -45.93
C ILE A 471 -3.08 -13.34 -46.77
N LYS A 472 -3.13 -12.72 -47.96
CA LYS A 472 -1.95 -12.57 -48.81
C LYS A 472 -0.84 -11.80 -48.11
N GLN A 473 -1.18 -10.69 -47.46
CA GLN A 473 -0.20 -9.89 -46.72
C GLN A 473 0.36 -10.64 -45.50
N PHE A 474 -0.49 -11.38 -44.79
CA PHE A 474 -0.10 -12.19 -43.62
C PHE A 474 0.91 -13.29 -44.00
N ALA A 475 0.74 -13.88 -45.18
CA ALA A 475 1.72 -14.81 -45.76
C ALA A 475 2.97 -14.10 -46.28
N LYS A 476 2.82 -12.93 -46.92
CA LYS A 476 3.95 -12.12 -47.41
C LYS A 476 4.88 -11.68 -46.27
N GLU A 477 4.33 -11.35 -45.11
CA GLU A 477 5.08 -11.04 -43.89
C GLU A 477 5.63 -12.28 -43.18
N GLY A 478 5.42 -13.48 -43.75
CA GLY A 478 5.98 -14.74 -43.26
C GLY A 478 5.43 -15.20 -41.91
N ILE A 479 4.28 -14.65 -41.49
CA ILE A 479 3.63 -15.01 -40.23
C ILE A 479 2.93 -16.37 -40.35
N THR A 480 2.45 -16.71 -41.55
CA THR A 480 1.79 -17.99 -41.85
C THR A 480 2.36 -18.64 -43.12
N GLY A 481 2.40 -19.98 -43.12
CA GLY A 481 2.64 -20.80 -44.32
C GLY A 481 1.38 -21.50 -44.84
N GLY A 482 0.21 -21.18 -44.27
CA GLY A 482 -1.04 -21.90 -44.56
C GLY A 482 -1.27 -23.11 -43.64
N CYS A 483 -2.06 -24.07 -44.11
CA CYS A 483 -2.40 -25.31 -43.41
C CYS A 483 -1.89 -26.57 -44.14
N GLY A 484 -1.11 -26.42 -45.22
CA GLY A 484 -0.59 -27.51 -46.04
C GLY A 484 -1.28 -27.62 -47.40
N GLY A 485 -0.66 -28.34 -48.34
CA GLY A 485 -1.23 -28.56 -49.69
C GLY A 485 -1.43 -27.30 -50.55
N GLY A 486 -0.76 -26.20 -50.19
CA GLY A 486 -0.98 -24.89 -50.82
C GLY A 486 -2.26 -24.17 -50.36
N ASN A 487 -2.88 -24.60 -49.26
CA ASN A 487 -4.12 -24.01 -48.71
C ASN A 487 -3.87 -23.16 -47.47
N PHE A 488 -4.75 -22.21 -47.18
CA PHE A 488 -4.73 -21.37 -45.98
C PHE A 488 -5.66 -21.87 -44.87
N CYS A 489 -6.76 -22.56 -45.23
CA CYS A 489 -7.86 -23.00 -44.37
C CYS A 489 -8.51 -21.83 -43.59
N PRO A 490 -9.20 -20.90 -44.28
CA PRO A 490 -9.60 -19.61 -43.69
C PRO A 490 -10.62 -19.73 -42.55
N ASP A 491 -11.50 -20.73 -42.61
CA ASP A 491 -12.61 -20.90 -41.66
C ASP A 491 -12.25 -21.80 -40.47
N HIS A 492 -11.05 -22.42 -40.48
CA HIS A 492 -10.60 -23.22 -39.35
C HIS A 492 -10.29 -22.32 -38.14
N PRO A 493 -10.68 -22.73 -36.92
CA PRO A 493 -10.26 -22.05 -35.70
C PRO A 493 -8.73 -22.04 -35.55
N VAL A 494 -8.20 -20.95 -34.99
CA VAL A 494 -6.78 -20.90 -34.61
C VAL A 494 -6.61 -21.62 -33.26
N THR A 495 -5.71 -22.61 -33.22
CA THR A 495 -5.35 -23.26 -31.94
C THR A 495 -4.40 -22.38 -31.13
N ARG A 496 -4.35 -22.56 -29.81
CA ARG A 496 -3.44 -21.81 -28.93
C ARG A 496 -1.97 -22.02 -29.29
N ALA A 497 -1.60 -23.22 -29.73
CA ALA A 497 -0.24 -23.51 -30.23
C ALA A 497 0.08 -22.73 -31.52
N GLN A 498 -0.86 -22.64 -32.46
CA GLN A 498 -0.69 -21.82 -33.67
C GLN A 498 -0.61 -20.31 -33.33
N MET A 499 -1.44 -19.86 -32.39
CA MET A 499 -1.44 -18.49 -31.89
C MET A 499 -0.07 -18.09 -31.34
N ALA A 500 0.62 -19.00 -30.63
CA ALA A 500 1.97 -18.74 -30.12
C ALA A 500 2.99 -18.45 -31.23
N VAL A 501 2.91 -19.19 -32.35
CA VAL A 501 3.76 -18.94 -33.52
C VAL A 501 3.42 -17.59 -34.15
N PHE A 502 2.14 -17.33 -34.36
CA PHE A 502 1.70 -16.11 -35.03
C PHE A 502 2.09 -14.84 -34.26
N LEU A 503 1.89 -14.82 -32.95
CA LEU A 503 2.22 -13.67 -32.10
C LEU A 503 3.72 -13.35 -32.10
N LEU A 504 4.55 -14.38 -31.92
CA LEU A 504 6.00 -14.18 -31.85
C LEU A 504 6.59 -13.81 -33.21
N LYS A 505 6.07 -14.37 -34.32
CA LYS A 505 6.46 -13.92 -35.66
C LYS A 505 5.96 -12.52 -35.99
N ALA A 506 4.76 -12.15 -35.55
CA ALA A 506 4.25 -10.80 -35.71
C ALA A 506 5.12 -9.78 -34.98
N ARG A 507 5.57 -10.09 -33.74
CA ARG A 507 6.40 -9.20 -32.93
C ARG A 507 7.85 -9.12 -33.38
N TYR A 508 8.47 -10.26 -33.71
CA TYR A 508 9.92 -10.35 -33.93
C TYR A 508 10.31 -10.57 -35.41
N GLY A 509 9.34 -10.71 -36.31
CA GLY A 509 9.55 -10.91 -37.74
C GLY A 509 9.54 -12.37 -38.20
N SER A 510 9.47 -12.56 -39.52
CA SER A 510 9.26 -13.86 -40.18
C SER A 510 10.36 -14.90 -39.91
N THR A 511 11.58 -14.44 -39.68
CA THR A 511 12.78 -15.25 -39.45
C THR A 511 13.00 -15.59 -37.97
N TYR A 512 12.13 -15.11 -37.08
CA TYR A 512 12.28 -15.38 -35.66
C TYR A 512 12.16 -16.88 -35.35
N VAL A 513 13.07 -17.38 -34.53
CA VAL A 513 13.08 -18.74 -33.99
C VAL A 513 13.28 -18.62 -32.47
N PRO A 514 12.34 -19.10 -31.64
CA PRO A 514 12.49 -19.03 -30.20
C PRO A 514 13.68 -19.87 -29.71
N PRO A 515 14.28 -19.52 -28.55
CA PRO A 515 15.30 -20.34 -27.91
C PRO A 515 14.82 -21.79 -27.66
N ALA A 516 15.78 -22.72 -27.60
CA ALA A 516 15.49 -24.12 -27.31
C ALA A 516 14.77 -24.30 -25.97
N VAL A 517 13.86 -25.28 -25.92
CA VAL A 517 12.99 -25.53 -24.76
C VAL A 517 13.77 -25.92 -23.50
N GLY A 518 14.89 -26.64 -23.64
CA GLY A 518 15.52 -27.31 -22.49
C GLY A 518 14.64 -28.44 -21.95
N ASN A 519 14.60 -28.62 -20.62
CA ASN A 519 13.97 -29.79 -20.00
C ASN A 519 12.44 -29.74 -19.91
N ASN A 520 11.84 -28.55 -19.86
CA ASN A 520 10.39 -28.37 -19.81
C ASN A 520 9.94 -27.00 -20.34
N THR A 521 8.64 -26.88 -20.63
CA THR A 521 7.98 -25.66 -21.13
C THR A 521 7.44 -24.77 -20.01
N GLY A 522 7.31 -25.29 -18.79
CA GLY A 522 6.58 -24.67 -17.68
C GLY A 522 5.09 -25.02 -17.62
N PHE A 523 4.57 -25.79 -18.58
CA PHE A 523 3.19 -26.27 -18.58
C PHE A 523 3.13 -27.80 -18.56
N ASN A 524 2.14 -28.35 -17.85
CA ASN A 524 2.01 -29.80 -17.64
C ASN A 524 1.59 -30.56 -18.90
N ASP A 525 0.88 -29.89 -19.83
CA ASP A 525 0.29 -30.47 -21.04
C ASP A 525 1.04 -30.13 -22.33
N VAL A 526 2.21 -29.47 -22.23
CA VAL A 526 3.08 -29.20 -23.38
C VAL A 526 4.44 -29.84 -23.13
N PRO A 527 4.65 -31.11 -23.53
CA PRO A 527 5.94 -31.77 -23.39
C PRO A 527 7.00 -31.07 -24.24
N ALA A 528 8.29 -31.19 -23.86
CA ALA A 528 9.39 -30.54 -24.57
C ALA A 528 9.54 -30.99 -26.04
N SER A 529 8.99 -32.17 -26.38
CA SER A 529 8.91 -32.71 -27.73
C SER A 529 7.75 -32.16 -28.57
N HIS A 530 6.81 -31.43 -27.97
CA HIS A 530 5.69 -30.84 -28.69
C HIS A 530 6.20 -29.82 -29.72
N TRP A 531 5.65 -29.83 -30.94
CA TRP A 531 6.14 -28.99 -32.05
C TRP A 531 6.13 -27.48 -31.72
N ALA A 532 5.18 -27.04 -30.88
CA ALA A 532 5.06 -25.65 -30.43
C ALA A 532 5.78 -25.34 -29.10
N ALA A 533 6.48 -26.31 -28.48
CA ALA A 533 7.01 -26.19 -27.13
C ALA A 533 7.90 -24.93 -26.93
N ALA A 534 8.79 -24.64 -27.89
CA ALA A 534 9.69 -23.48 -27.82
C ALA A 534 8.91 -22.15 -27.87
N TRP A 535 7.89 -22.09 -28.73
CA TRP A 535 7.02 -20.92 -28.89
C TRP A 535 6.18 -20.67 -27.64
N VAL A 536 5.58 -21.71 -27.09
CA VAL A 536 4.77 -21.63 -25.87
C VAL A 536 5.62 -21.18 -24.68
N LYS A 537 6.81 -21.78 -24.51
CA LYS A 537 7.74 -21.39 -23.45
C LYS A 537 8.14 -19.93 -23.57
N GLN A 538 8.43 -19.47 -24.78
CA GLN A 538 8.84 -18.09 -25.01
C GLN A 538 7.70 -17.10 -24.71
N LEU A 539 6.46 -17.39 -25.10
CA LEU A 539 5.31 -16.56 -24.74
C LEU A 539 5.13 -16.44 -23.22
N ALA A 540 5.25 -17.55 -22.49
CA ALA A 540 5.13 -17.54 -21.03
C ALA A 540 6.28 -16.78 -20.37
N LYS A 541 7.51 -16.94 -20.88
CA LYS A 541 8.68 -16.18 -20.42
C LYS A 541 8.50 -14.67 -20.59
N GLU A 542 7.84 -14.24 -21.66
CA GLU A 542 7.52 -12.83 -21.93
C GLU A 542 6.29 -12.32 -21.15
N GLY A 543 5.68 -13.13 -20.28
CA GLY A 543 4.51 -12.74 -19.49
C GLY A 543 3.23 -12.57 -20.29
N ILE A 544 3.20 -13.01 -21.55
CA ILE A 544 2.05 -12.82 -22.45
C ILE A 544 0.88 -13.74 -22.08
N THR A 545 1.17 -14.90 -21.48
CA THR A 545 0.18 -15.93 -21.13
C THR A 545 0.51 -16.63 -19.82
N GLY A 546 -0.50 -16.78 -18.96
CA GLY A 546 -0.45 -17.65 -17.77
C GLY A 546 -0.97 -19.08 -18.00
N GLY A 547 -1.44 -19.40 -19.21
CA GLY A 547 -2.05 -20.69 -19.54
C GLY A 547 -3.58 -20.69 -19.47
N CYS A 548 -4.18 -21.88 -19.43
CA CYS A 548 -5.63 -22.09 -19.35
C CYS A 548 -6.11 -22.54 -17.95
N GLY A 549 -5.22 -22.53 -16.95
CA GLY A 549 -5.50 -22.98 -15.59
C GLY A 549 -4.91 -24.37 -15.27
N GLY A 550 -4.79 -24.70 -13.98
CA GLY A 550 -4.25 -26.00 -13.52
C GLY A 550 -2.80 -26.29 -13.93
N GLY A 551 -2.02 -25.25 -14.27
CA GLY A 551 -0.67 -25.39 -14.81
C GLY A 551 -0.61 -25.85 -16.28
N ASN A 552 -1.72 -25.77 -17.02
CA ASN A 552 -1.81 -26.18 -18.42
C ASN A 552 -1.81 -24.98 -19.39
N PHE A 553 -1.38 -25.21 -20.63
CA PHE A 553 -1.46 -24.25 -21.73
C PHE A 553 -2.65 -24.48 -22.67
N CYS A 554 -3.16 -25.71 -22.76
CA CYS A 554 -4.21 -26.17 -23.69
C CYS A 554 -3.83 -25.95 -25.17
N PRO A 555 -2.74 -26.56 -25.69
CA PRO A 555 -2.16 -26.22 -27.00
C PRO A 555 -3.11 -26.44 -28.18
N ASP A 556 -3.95 -27.47 -28.13
CA ASP A 556 -4.87 -27.84 -29.21
C ASP A 556 -6.24 -27.17 -29.10
N GLY A 557 -6.51 -26.47 -27.98
CA GLY A 557 -7.75 -25.74 -27.78
C GLY A 557 -7.87 -24.55 -28.74
N PRO A 558 -9.07 -24.25 -29.25
CA PRO A 558 -9.30 -23.06 -30.07
C PRO A 558 -9.19 -21.78 -29.21
N VAL A 559 -8.73 -20.70 -29.82
CA VAL A 559 -8.65 -19.38 -29.18
C VAL A 559 -10.01 -18.67 -29.27
N THR A 560 -10.56 -18.27 -28.12
CA THR A 560 -11.76 -17.41 -28.07
C THR A 560 -11.40 -15.94 -28.31
N ARG A 561 -12.39 -15.12 -28.67
CA ARG A 561 -12.21 -13.67 -28.87
C ARG A 561 -11.74 -12.96 -27.60
N ALA A 562 -12.17 -13.38 -26.42
CA ALA A 562 -11.68 -12.84 -25.14
C ALA A 562 -10.19 -13.16 -24.92
N GLN A 563 -9.77 -14.41 -25.18
CA GLN A 563 -8.37 -14.82 -25.07
C GLN A 563 -7.50 -14.10 -26.10
N MET A 564 -8.00 -13.94 -27.34
CA MET A 564 -7.33 -13.17 -28.37
C MET A 564 -7.08 -11.72 -27.92
N ALA A 565 -8.05 -11.05 -27.30
CA ALA A 565 -7.86 -9.68 -26.81
C ALA A 565 -6.70 -9.60 -25.82
N VAL A 566 -6.63 -10.53 -24.87
CA VAL A 566 -5.53 -10.59 -23.90
C VAL A 566 -4.18 -10.80 -24.60
N PHE A 567 -4.12 -11.74 -25.55
CA PHE A 567 -2.89 -11.99 -26.31
C PHE A 567 -2.42 -10.76 -27.09
N LEU A 568 -3.32 -10.09 -27.81
CA LEU A 568 -2.97 -8.97 -28.69
C LEU A 568 -2.60 -7.71 -27.90
N VAL A 569 -3.30 -7.40 -26.80
CA VAL A 569 -2.95 -6.28 -25.93
C VAL A 569 -1.58 -6.51 -25.30
N ASN A 570 -1.31 -7.72 -24.79
CA ASN A 570 -0.04 -8.03 -24.13
C ASN A 570 1.15 -8.07 -25.11
N ILE A 571 1.00 -8.66 -26.30
CA ILE A 571 2.12 -8.78 -27.26
C ILE A 571 2.53 -7.42 -27.84
N PHE A 572 1.55 -6.52 -28.08
CA PHE A 572 1.78 -5.23 -28.72
C PHE A 572 1.91 -4.07 -27.73
N GLY A 573 1.62 -4.29 -26.44
CA GLY A 573 1.70 -3.26 -25.40
C GLY A 573 0.73 -2.10 -25.65
N LEU A 574 -0.50 -2.45 -26.05
CA LEU A 574 -1.54 -1.49 -26.44
C LEU A 574 -2.08 -0.67 -25.28
#